data_AF-A0A956RQ63-F1
#
_entry.id   AF-A0A956RQ63-F1
#
_cell.length_a   1.000
_cell.length_b   1.000
_cell.length_c   1.000
_cell.angle_alpha   90.00
_cell.angle_beta   90.00
_cell.angle_gamma   90.00
#
_symmetry.space_group_name_H-M   'P 1'
#
loop_
_entity.id
_entity.type
_entity.pdbx_description
1 polymer ?
#
loop_
_entity_poly.entity_id
_entity_poly.type
_entity_poly.pdbx_seq_one_letter_code
_entity_poly.pdbx_strand_id
1 'polypeptide(L)'
;LANLERLPAESKVELGRLLLPKLEKGTPDRQILWALGRVGARQPFYGPVDRAVPPGEVAGWIDSVLTLPLEETSGTAQALVALGRTTGDRARDLPASVVETIAARFEGWEEAAHWTSLLRDPHASLVQSEQEWLFGDRLPTGLILRDAAP
;
A
#
# COMPACT_ATOMS: atom_id res chain seq x y z
N LEU A 1 -3.45 -17.35 -0.76
CA LEU A 1 -4.57 -16.42 -1.04
C LEU A 1 -3.97 -15.13 -1.64
N ALA A 2 -4.00 -14.98 -2.97
CA ALA A 2 -3.48 -13.77 -3.64
C ALA A 2 -4.38 -13.36 -4.83
N ASN A 3 -5.70 -13.46 -4.63
CA ASN A 3 -6.66 -13.28 -5.73
C ASN A 3 -6.73 -11.83 -6.21
N LEU A 4 -6.54 -10.85 -5.31
CA LEU A 4 -6.70 -9.43 -5.63
C LEU A 4 -5.57 -8.91 -6.54
N GLU A 5 -4.31 -9.33 -6.34
CA GLU A 5 -3.20 -8.87 -7.20
C GLU A 5 -3.35 -9.33 -8.64
N ARG A 6 -4.05 -10.45 -8.87
CA ARG A 6 -4.30 -11.01 -10.19
C ARG A 6 -5.55 -10.45 -10.86
N LEU A 7 -6.35 -9.63 -10.18
CA LEU A 7 -7.49 -8.99 -10.83
C LEU A 7 -7.02 -8.08 -11.99
N PRO A 8 -7.82 -7.96 -13.06
CA PRO A 8 -7.60 -6.93 -14.06
C PRO A 8 -7.52 -5.54 -13.42
N ALA A 9 -6.72 -4.64 -14.02
CA ALA A 9 -6.55 -3.29 -13.51
C ALA A 9 -7.90 -2.55 -13.37
N GLU A 10 -8.82 -2.72 -14.32
CA GLU A 10 -10.16 -2.13 -14.28
C GLU A 10 -10.98 -2.60 -13.07
N SER A 11 -10.98 -3.89 -12.76
CA SER A 11 -11.66 -4.42 -11.57
C SER A 11 -11.05 -3.87 -10.28
N LYS A 12 -9.72 -3.66 -10.25
CA LYS A 12 -9.05 -3.02 -9.11
C LYS A 12 -9.45 -1.55 -8.98
N VAL A 13 -9.60 -0.84 -10.09
CA VAL A 13 -10.11 0.56 -10.11
C VAL A 13 -11.50 0.62 -9.47
N GLU A 14 -12.41 -0.24 -9.90
CA GLU A 14 -13.76 -0.32 -9.34
C GLU A 14 -13.75 -0.60 -7.83
N LEU A 15 -12.93 -1.56 -7.39
CA LEU A 15 -12.76 -1.86 -5.97
C LEU A 15 -12.26 -0.66 -5.18
N GLY A 16 -11.24 0.06 -5.68
CA GLY A 16 -10.73 1.26 -5.00
C GLY A 16 -11.80 2.34 -4.86
N ARG A 17 -12.60 2.58 -5.91
CA ARG A 17 -13.73 3.53 -5.87
C ARG A 17 -14.84 3.13 -4.91
N LEU A 18 -15.02 1.82 -4.65
CA LEU A 18 -15.96 1.33 -3.63
C LEU A 18 -15.41 1.44 -2.20
N LEU A 19 -14.08 1.39 -2.04
CA LEU A 19 -13.40 1.49 -0.75
C LEU A 19 -13.26 2.95 -0.28
N LEU A 20 -12.94 3.87 -1.18
CA LEU A 20 -12.69 5.28 -0.85
C LEU A 20 -13.81 5.95 -0.02
N PRO A 21 -15.10 5.90 -0.43
CA PRO A 21 -16.18 6.54 0.34
C PRO A 21 -16.40 5.93 1.73
N LYS A 22 -15.86 4.74 1.99
CA LYS A 22 -15.94 4.09 3.31
C LYS A 22 -14.90 4.66 4.27
N LEU A 23 -13.82 5.26 3.77
CA LEU A 23 -12.77 5.90 4.58
C LEU A 23 -13.20 7.28 5.10
N GLU A 24 -14.11 7.96 4.40
CA GLU A 24 -14.55 9.32 4.74
C GLU A 24 -15.51 9.37 5.95
N LYS A 25 -15.99 8.22 6.44
CA LYS A 25 -16.95 8.15 7.55
C LYS A 25 -16.25 8.13 8.91
N GLY A 26 -15.73 9.27 9.35
CA GLY A 26 -15.10 9.43 10.65
C GLY A 26 -13.62 9.02 10.68
N THR A 27 -13.16 8.36 11.75
CA THR A 27 -11.80 7.80 11.79
C THR A 27 -11.68 6.72 10.72
N PRO A 28 -10.73 6.83 9.77
CA PRO A 28 -10.62 5.88 8.66
C PRO A 28 -10.47 4.44 9.18
N ASP A 29 -11.35 3.55 8.71
CA ASP A 29 -11.25 2.14 9.05
C ASP A 29 -9.92 1.58 8.53
N ARG A 30 -9.05 1.18 9.47
CA ARG A 30 -7.72 0.64 9.19
C ARG A 30 -7.77 -0.55 8.23
N GLN A 31 -8.82 -1.37 8.26
CA GLN A 31 -8.98 -2.51 7.36
C GLN A 31 -9.30 -2.08 5.94
N ILE A 32 -10.11 -1.03 5.78
CA ILE A 32 -10.42 -0.45 4.47
C ILE A 32 -9.18 0.22 3.89
N LEU A 33 -8.41 0.94 4.71
CA LEU A 33 -7.17 1.58 4.27
C LEU A 33 -6.12 0.54 3.86
N TRP A 34 -5.99 -0.54 4.64
CA TRP A 34 -5.18 -1.70 4.29
C TRP A 34 -5.61 -2.33 2.96
N ALA A 35 -6.92 -2.57 2.77
CA ALA A 35 -7.44 -3.13 1.53
C ALA A 35 -7.16 -2.24 0.33
N LEU A 36 -7.31 -0.91 0.48
CA LEU A 36 -6.99 0.06 -0.55
C LEU A 36 -5.50 0.02 -0.91
N GLY A 37 -4.61 -0.02 0.08
CA GLY A 37 -3.16 -0.15 -0.12
C GLY A 37 -2.78 -1.39 -0.92
N ARG A 38 -3.43 -2.53 -0.65
CA ARG A 38 -3.22 -3.77 -1.40
C ARG A 38 -3.70 -3.71 -2.84
N VAL A 39 -4.92 -3.18 -3.05
CA VAL A 39 -5.52 -3.09 -4.38
C VAL A 39 -4.73 -2.12 -5.27
N GLY A 40 -4.30 -1.00 -4.69
CA GLY A 40 -3.53 0.04 -5.37
C GLY A 40 -2.02 -0.16 -5.37
N ALA A 41 -1.50 -1.29 -4.88
CA ALA A 41 -0.05 -1.49 -4.73
C ALA A 41 0.71 -1.28 -6.05
N ARG A 42 1.79 -0.49 -6.02
CA ARG A 42 2.64 -0.20 -7.20
C ARG A 42 3.53 -1.39 -7.59
N GLN A 43 3.92 -2.17 -6.58
CA GLN A 43 4.77 -3.35 -6.73
C GLN A 43 4.05 -4.59 -6.18
N PRO A 44 3.29 -5.29 -7.02
CA PRO A 44 2.72 -6.60 -6.67
C PRO A 44 3.84 -7.59 -6.36
N PHE A 45 3.62 -8.46 -5.38
CA PHE A 45 4.60 -9.48 -5.01
C PHE A 45 4.45 -10.76 -5.82
N TYR A 46 3.20 -11.19 -6.05
CA TYR A 46 2.87 -12.45 -6.73
C TYR A 46 2.00 -12.24 -7.98
N GLY A 47 1.49 -11.03 -8.15
CA GLY A 47 0.70 -10.59 -9.30
C GLY A 47 1.56 -10.10 -10.47
N PRO A 48 1.03 -10.17 -11.70
CA PRO A 48 1.63 -9.51 -12.85
C PRO A 48 1.71 -7.99 -12.65
N VAL A 49 2.87 -7.39 -12.94
CA VAL A 49 3.10 -5.94 -12.75
C VAL A 49 2.25 -5.07 -13.69
N ASP A 50 1.89 -5.60 -14.86
CA ASP A 50 1.01 -4.96 -15.85
C ASP A 50 -0.45 -4.82 -15.38
N ARG A 51 -0.80 -5.46 -14.25
CA ARG A 51 -2.13 -5.35 -13.62
C ARG A 51 -2.17 -4.32 -12.50
N ALA A 52 -1.14 -3.49 -12.34
CA ALA A 52 -1.18 -2.37 -11.42
C ALA A 52 -2.30 -1.38 -11.83
N VAL A 53 -2.96 -0.77 -10.86
CA VAL A 53 -3.94 0.30 -11.13
C VAL A 53 -3.22 1.47 -11.80
N PRO A 54 -3.79 2.14 -12.82
CA PRO A 54 -3.15 3.26 -13.50
C PRO A 54 -2.66 4.36 -12.53
N PRO A 55 -1.49 4.98 -12.76
CA PRO A 55 -0.92 5.99 -11.87
C PRO A 55 -1.87 7.17 -11.57
N GLY A 56 -2.57 7.67 -12.59
CA GLY A 56 -3.50 8.80 -12.44
C GLY A 56 -4.68 8.49 -11.51
N GLU A 57 -5.18 7.25 -11.54
CA GLU A 57 -6.26 6.83 -10.65
C GLU A 57 -5.77 6.75 -9.20
N VAL A 58 -4.61 6.12 -8.97
CA VAL A 58 -4.03 6.02 -7.62
C VAL A 58 -3.62 7.36 -7.05
N ALA A 59 -3.14 8.29 -7.87
CA ALA A 59 -2.88 9.67 -7.44
C ALA A 59 -4.14 10.32 -6.84
N GLY A 60 -5.29 10.21 -7.50
CA GLY A 60 -6.56 10.72 -6.96
C GLY A 60 -7.01 10.01 -5.68
N TRP A 61 -6.70 8.72 -5.52
CA TRP A 61 -6.96 8.00 -4.28
C TRP A 61 -6.08 8.50 -3.14
N ILE A 62 -4.80 8.75 -3.41
CA ILE A 62 -3.85 9.32 -2.43
C ILE A 62 -4.30 10.71 -2.01
N ASP A 63 -4.65 11.58 -2.96
CA ASP A 63 -5.18 12.91 -2.66
C ASP A 63 -6.38 12.83 -1.71
N SER A 64 -7.32 11.91 -1.98
CA SER A 64 -8.47 11.69 -1.11
C SER A 64 -8.06 11.19 0.28
N VAL A 65 -7.21 10.17 0.36
CA VAL A 65 -6.73 9.58 1.63
C VAL A 65 -5.99 10.60 2.50
N LEU A 66 -5.19 11.49 1.90
CA LEU A 66 -4.41 12.48 2.63
C LEU A 66 -5.28 13.63 3.21
N THR A 67 -6.54 13.78 2.78
CA THR A 67 -7.48 14.72 3.43
C THR A 67 -8.05 14.19 4.75
N LEU A 68 -7.90 12.89 5.03
CA LEU A 68 -8.46 12.24 6.20
C LEU A 68 -7.60 12.48 7.45
N PRO A 69 -8.19 12.42 8.66
CA PRO A 69 -7.45 12.46 9.92
C PRO A 69 -6.72 11.12 10.16
N LEU A 70 -5.64 10.88 9.41
CA LEU A 70 -4.86 9.65 9.45
C LEU A 70 -4.11 9.50 10.79
N GLU A 71 -4.20 8.33 11.39
CA GLU A 71 -3.41 7.97 12.57
C GLU A 71 -1.97 7.62 12.20
N GLU A 72 -1.02 8.05 13.03
CA GLU A 72 0.42 7.82 12.85
C GLU A 72 0.80 6.41 13.31
N THR A 73 0.53 5.43 12.45
CA THR A 73 0.81 4.03 12.73
C THR A 73 1.53 3.38 11.58
N SER A 74 2.30 2.32 11.85
CA SER A 74 2.98 1.55 10.79
C SER A 74 2.00 1.03 9.74
N GLY A 75 0.76 0.68 10.12
CA GLY A 75 -0.27 0.24 9.16
C GLY A 75 -0.71 1.35 8.20
N THR A 76 -0.86 2.58 8.70
CA THR A 76 -1.13 3.75 7.86
C THR A 76 0.05 4.02 6.92
N ALA A 77 1.28 3.98 7.45
CA ALA A 77 2.48 4.19 6.67
C ALA A 77 2.65 3.14 5.57
N GLN A 78 2.44 1.86 5.90
CA GLN A 78 2.50 0.75 4.95
C GLN A 78 1.45 0.88 3.83
N ALA A 79 0.23 1.34 4.14
CA ALA A 79 -0.79 1.60 3.12
C ALA A 79 -0.34 2.68 2.15
N LEU A 80 0.16 3.81 2.68
CA LEU A 80 0.65 4.93 1.89
C LEU A 80 1.88 4.54 1.04
N VAL A 81 2.82 3.77 1.60
CA VAL A 81 3.96 3.22 0.87
C VAL A 81 3.52 2.27 -0.24
N ALA A 82 2.57 1.37 0.02
CA ALA A 82 2.06 0.45 -0.99
C ALA A 82 1.46 1.20 -2.19
N LEU A 83 0.68 2.25 -1.93
CA LEU A 83 0.09 3.12 -2.96
C LEU A 83 1.12 3.97 -3.69
N GLY A 84 2.14 4.45 -2.97
CA GLY A 84 2.97 5.58 -3.40
C GLY A 84 4.37 5.24 -3.89
N ARG A 85 4.90 4.06 -3.55
CA ARG A 85 6.32 3.78 -3.76
C ARG A 85 6.74 3.77 -5.22
N THR A 86 7.93 4.32 -5.46
CA THR A 86 8.62 4.28 -6.76
C THR A 86 9.09 2.85 -7.04
N THR A 87 8.99 2.44 -8.29
CA THR A 87 9.33 1.09 -8.77
C THR A 87 10.43 1.09 -9.84
N GLY A 88 10.77 2.26 -10.40
CA GLY A 88 11.71 2.39 -11.50
C GLY A 88 11.08 2.13 -12.88
N ASP A 89 9.77 1.92 -12.92
CA ASP A 89 8.98 1.67 -14.13
C ASP A 89 7.98 2.82 -14.33
N ARG A 90 8.24 3.62 -15.37
CA ARG A 90 7.41 4.79 -15.72
C ARG A 90 5.94 4.46 -15.96
N ALA A 91 5.59 3.24 -16.35
CA ALA A 91 4.19 2.87 -16.57
C ALA A 91 3.38 2.75 -15.27
N ARG A 92 4.06 2.55 -14.13
CA ARG A 92 3.45 2.31 -12.81
C ARG A 92 3.74 3.41 -11.80
N ASP A 93 4.87 4.10 -11.96
CA ASP A 93 5.32 5.15 -11.07
C ASP A 93 4.38 6.37 -11.11
N LEU A 94 4.17 6.94 -9.94
CA LEU A 94 3.41 8.19 -9.78
C LEU A 94 4.29 9.40 -10.15
N PRO A 95 3.68 10.55 -10.44
CA PRO A 95 4.42 11.80 -10.52
C PRO A 95 5.19 12.06 -9.22
N ALA A 96 6.43 12.52 -9.33
CA ALA A 96 7.29 12.77 -8.17
C ALA A 96 6.62 13.69 -7.12
N SER A 97 5.83 14.67 -7.54
CA SER A 97 5.09 15.55 -6.63
C SER A 97 4.12 14.80 -5.71
N VAL A 98 3.48 13.73 -6.20
CA VAL A 98 2.57 12.91 -5.37
C VAL A 98 3.39 12.13 -4.34
N VAL A 99 4.50 11.52 -4.77
CA VAL A 99 5.41 10.78 -3.88
C VAL A 99 5.94 11.69 -2.77
N GLU A 100 6.34 12.92 -3.11
CA GLU A 100 6.83 13.91 -2.15
C GLU A 100 5.74 14.39 -1.19
N THR A 101 4.48 14.48 -1.64
CA THR A 101 3.35 14.81 -0.75
C THR A 101 3.13 13.73 0.30
N ILE A 102 3.28 12.44 -0.07
CA ILE A 102 3.23 11.34 0.91
C ILE A 102 4.44 11.39 1.84
N ALA A 103 5.65 11.64 1.32
CA ALA A 103 6.85 11.72 2.14
C ALA A 103 6.75 12.83 3.21
N ALA A 104 6.21 14.00 2.82
CA ALA A 104 5.95 15.09 3.75
C ALA A 104 4.95 14.70 4.86
N ARG A 105 4.01 13.78 4.58
CA ARG A 105 3.06 13.29 5.59
C ARG A 105 3.73 12.50 6.72
N PHE A 106 4.89 11.89 6.45
CA PHE A 106 5.67 11.14 7.43
C PHE A 106 6.59 12.01 8.29
N GLU A 107 6.71 13.32 8.02
CA GLU A 107 7.52 14.20 8.85
C GLU A 107 7.05 14.17 10.30
N GLY A 108 7.97 13.86 11.22
CA GLY A 108 7.67 13.72 12.65
C GLY A 108 7.14 12.35 13.08
N TRP A 109 6.88 11.43 12.16
CA TRP A 109 6.47 10.06 12.47
C TRP A 109 7.65 9.23 12.95
N GLU A 110 7.36 8.18 13.72
CA GLU A 110 8.32 7.13 14.00
C GLU A 110 8.78 6.47 12.69
N GLU A 111 10.09 6.24 12.54
CA GLU A 111 10.70 5.65 11.35
C GLU A 111 10.47 6.45 10.04
N ALA A 112 10.21 7.76 10.12
CA ALA A 112 9.98 8.62 8.95
C ALA A 112 11.02 8.46 7.83
N ALA A 113 12.30 8.31 8.18
CA ALA A 113 13.38 8.10 7.22
C ALA A 113 13.25 6.76 6.47
N HIS A 114 12.80 5.71 7.15
CA HIS A 114 12.56 4.39 6.54
C HIS A 114 11.37 4.44 5.59
N TRP A 115 10.23 4.98 6.01
CA TRP A 115 9.04 5.12 5.15
C TRP A 115 9.32 5.97 3.92
N THR A 116 10.06 7.06 4.09
CA THR A 116 10.47 7.94 2.99
C THR A 116 11.46 7.24 2.04
N SER A 117 12.38 6.43 2.57
CA SER A 117 13.27 5.59 1.75
C SER A 117 12.47 4.62 0.88
N LEU A 118 11.50 3.91 1.47
CA LEU A 118 10.63 2.98 0.75
C LEU A 118 9.81 3.66 -0.36
N LEU A 119 9.47 4.95 -0.22
CA LEU A 119 8.77 5.71 -1.25
C LEU A 119 9.68 6.10 -2.43
N ARG A 120 10.91 6.54 -2.13
CA ARG A 120 11.80 7.18 -3.10
C ARG A 120 12.78 6.23 -3.77
N ASP A 121 13.24 5.20 -3.06
CA ASP A 121 14.22 4.25 -3.57
C ASP A 121 13.52 2.97 -4.11
N PRO A 122 13.54 2.73 -5.43
CA PRO A 122 12.95 1.52 -6.01
C PRO A 122 13.66 0.23 -5.58
N HIS A 123 14.87 0.31 -5.01
CA HIS A 123 15.62 -0.83 -4.50
C HIS A 123 15.42 -1.09 -3.01
N ALA A 124 14.78 -0.17 -2.28
CA ALA A 124 14.51 -0.35 -0.86
C ALA A 124 13.55 -1.55 -0.66
N SER A 125 13.97 -2.51 0.15
CA SER A 125 13.20 -3.72 0.40
C SER A 125 12.32 -3.57 1.63
N LEU A 126 11.10 -4.11 1.56
CA LEU A 126 10.23 -4.21 2.73
C LEU A 126 10.80 -5.24 3.70
N VAL A 127 10.77 -4.95 4.99
CA VAL A 127 11.09 -5.94 6.04
C VAL A 127 9.98 -6.99 6.14
N GLN A 128 10.27 -8.12 6.78
CA GLN A 128 9.34 -9.26 6.85
C GLN A 128 7.97 -8.88 7.42
N SER A 129 7.92 -8.07 8.47
CA SER A 129 6.65 -7.65 9.09
C SER A 129 5.77 -6.80 8.16
N GLU A 130 6.37 -6.02 7.27
CA GLU A 130 5.66 -5.22 6.27
C GLU A 130 5.12 -6.09 5.14
N GLN A 131 5.89 -7.10 4.74
CA GLN A 131 5.45 -8.12 3.80
C GLN A 131 4.24 -8.86 4.38
N GLU A 132 4.35 -9.40 5.59
CA GLU A 132 3.26 -10.11 6.28
C GLU A 132 2.02 -9.24 6.47
N TRP A 133 2.20 -7.95 6.81
CA TRP A 133 1.09 -6.99 6.87
C TRP A 133 0.42 -6.83 5.51
N LEU A 134 1.20 -6.63 4.44
CA LEU A 134 0.65 -6.46 3.10
C LEU A 134 -0.12 -7.70 2.63
N PHE A 135 0.29 -8.90 3.02
CA PHE A 135 -0.43 -10.13 2.67
C PHE A 135 -1.63 -10.42 3.58
N GLY A 136 -1.59 -9.94 4.82
CA GLY A 136 -2.48 -10.43 5.87
C GLY A 136 -2.13 -11.87 6.28
N ASP A 137 -0.91 -12.32 5.96
CA ASP A 137 -0.41 -13.67 6.25
C ASP A 137 0.21 -13.77 7.65
N ARG A 138 -0.04 -12.78 8.52
CA ARG A 138 0.30 -12.93 9.93
C ARG A 138 -0.41 -14.16 10.49
N LEU A 139 0.39 -15.12 10.94
CA LEU A 139 -0.11 -16.25 11.72
C LEU A 139 -0.79 -15.69 12.99
N PRO A 140 -2.05 -16.06 13.27
CA PRO A 140 -2.68 -15.78 14.54
C PRO A 140 -1.78 -16.23 15.69
N THR A 141 -1.78 -15.46 16.79
CA THR A 141 -1.03 -15.80 18.00
C THR A 141 -1.33 -17.24 18.42
N GLY A 142 -0.32 -18.12 18.36
CA GLY A 142 -0.44 -19.54 18.73
C GLY A 142 -0.24 -20.56 17.60
N LEU A 143 -0.08 -20.14 16.34
CA LEU A 143 0.28 -21.05 15.24
C LEU A 143 1.76 -20.93 14.88
N ILE A 144 2.47 -22.06 14.97
CA ILE A 144 3.88 -22.20 14.55
C ILE A 144 3.90 -23.13 13.34
N LEU A 145 4.43 -22.65 12.21
CA LEU A 145 4.72 -23.50 11.06
C LEU A 145 5.80 -24.49 11.48
N ARG A 146 5.44 -25.77 11.57
CA ARG A 146 6.43 -26.84 11.68
C ARG A 146 6.95 -27.11 10.28
N ASP A 147 8.27 -27.02 10.11
CA ASP A 147 8.93 -27.43 8.88
C ASP A 147 8.43 -28.82 8.49
N ALA A 148 7.97 -28.96 7.25
CA ALA A 148 7.70 -30.28 6.69
C ALA A 148 9.06 -30.99 6.61
N ALA A 149 9.26 -31.95 7.51
CA ALA A 149 10.42 -32.83 7.51
C ALA A 149 10.53 -33.55 6.14
N PRO A 150 11.77 -33.85 5.68
CA PRO A 150 12.09 -34.26 4.32
C PRO A 150 11.43 -35.57 3.87
#